data_AF-A0A940WXP2-F1
#
_entry.id   AF-A0A940WXP2-F1
#
_cell.length_a   1.000
_cell.length_b   1.000
_cell.length_c   1.000
_cell.angle_alpha   90.00
_cell.angle_beta   90.00
_cell.angle_gamma   90.00
#
_symmetry.space_group_name_H-M   'P 1'
#
loop_
_entity.id
_entity.type
_entity.pdbx_description
1 polymer ?
#
loop_
_entity_poly.entity_id
_entity_poly.type
_entity_poly.pdbx_seq_one_letter_code
_entity_poly.pdbx_strand_id
1 'polypeptide(L)' 'MSERSKYLLIAFILLAQLVGFVFIFINASVAIVSFVIHFVGTLILFILFIKERRKEKEEEIDYDDCDY' A
#
# COMPACT_ATOMS: atom_id res chain seq x y z
N MET A 1 10.75 -4.30 -4.19
CA MET A 1 10.06 -5.09 -3.16
C MET A 1 9.50 -6.32 -3.86
N SER A 2 9.52 -7.52 -3.26
CA SER A 2 8.95 -8.71 -3.93
C SER A 2 7.44 -8.54 -4.12
N GLU A 3 6.91 -8.94 -5.29
CA GLU A 3 5.46 -8.93 -5.60
C GLU A 3 4.61 -9.49 -4.44
N ARG A 4 5.08 -10.56 -3.80
CA ARG A 4 4.42 -11.20 -2.66
C ARG A 4 4.17 -10.25 -1.49
N SER A 5 5.10 -9.35 -1.20
CA SER A 5 4.98 -8.39 -0.10
C SER A 5 3.89 -7.34 -0.37
N LYS A 6 3.67 -6.95 -1.63
CA LYS A 6 2.58 -6.03 -2.00
C LYS A 6 1.22 -6.67 -1.80
N TYR A 7 1.05 -7.91 -2.29
CA TYR A 7 -0.19 -8.66 -2.11
C TYR A 7 -0.50 -8.89 -0.63
N LEU A 8 0.51 -9.18 0.20
CA LEU A 8 0.33 -9.27 1.65
C LEU A 8 -0.09 -7.94 2.27
N LEU A 9 0.49 -6.82 1.82
CA LEU A 9 0.12 -5.49 2.31
C LEU A 9 -1.33 -5.13 1.93
N ILE A 10 -1.73 -5.44 0.70
CA ILE A 10 -3.11 -5.25 0.20
C ILE A 10 -4.08 -6.12 1.01
N ALA A 11 -3.78 -7.41 1.20
CA ALA A 11 -4.60 -8.30 1.99
C ALA A 11 -4.73 -7.84 3.45
N PHE A 12 -3.64 -7.35 4.05
CA PHE A 12 -3.65 -6.80 5.39
C PHE A 12 -4.53 -5.55 5.50
N ILE A 13 -4.45 -4.64 4.53
CA ILE A 13 -5.29 -3.43 4.50
C ILE A 13 -6.77 -3.79 4.37
N LEU A 14 -7.13 -4.74 3.50
CA LEU A 14 -8.51 -5.21 3.37
C LEU A 14 -9.02 -5.86 4.67
N LEU A 15 -8.20 -6.67 5.33
CA LEU A 15 -8.55 -7.26 6.63
C LEU A 15 -8.72 -6.18 7.71
N ALA A 16 -7.82 -5.21 7.78
CA ALA A 16 -7.94 -4.08 8.71
C ALA A 16 -9.24 -3.28 8.47
N GLN A 17 -9.66 -3.14 7.21
CA GLN A 17 -10.94 -2.50 6.86
C GLN A 17 -12.14 -3.30 7.35
N LEU A 18 -12.16 -4.61 7.08
CA LEU A 18 -13.24 -5.50 7.52
C LEU A 18 -13.35 -5.54 9.04
N VAL A 19 -12.22 -5.64 9.74
CA VAL A 19 -12.17 -5.57 11.20
C VAL A 19 -12.70 -4.22 11.69
N GLY A 20 -12.29 -3.11 11.08
CA GLY A 20 -12.80 -1.78 11.43
C GLY A 20 -14.32 -1.66 11.28
N PHE A 21 -14.90 -2.21 10.20
CA PHE A 21 -16.35 -2.24 10.00
C PHE A 21 -17.08 -3.09 11.03
N VAL A 22 -16.54 -4.25 11.41
CA VAL A 22 -17.17 -5.10 12.45
C VAL A 22 -17.08 -4.42 13.81
N PHE A 23 -15.94 -3.83 14.14
CA PHE A 23 -15.72 -3.18 15.44
C PHE A 23 -16.46 -1.86 15.61
N ILE A 24 -16.93 -1.21 14.54
CA ILE A 24 -17.71 0.03 14.65
C ILE A 24 -18.99 -0.16 15.48
N PHE A 25 -19.56 -1.37 15.46
CA PHE A 25 -20.76 -1.73 16.21
C PHE A 25 -20.48 -2.17 17.65
N ILE A 26 -19.21 -2.46 17.99
CA ILE A 26 -18.80 -3.02 19.28
C ILE A 26 -18.05 -1.98 20.11
N ASN A 27 -17.07 -1.30 19.51
CA ASN A 27 -16.21 -0.34 20.17
C ASN A 27 -15.70 0.71 19.17
N ALA A 28 -16.25 1.92 19.27
CA ALA A 28 -15.89 3.05 18.41
C ALA A 28 -14.39 3.40 18.49
N SER A 29 -13.76 3.27 19.65
CA SER A 29 -12.32 3.57 19.81
C SER A 29 -11.45 2.61 19.01
N VAL A 30 -11.77 1.31 19.03
CA VAL A 30 -11.05 0.30 18.23
C VAL A 30 -11.29 0.53 16.74
N ALA A 31 -12.53 0.85 16.35
CA ALA A 31 -12.86 1.15 14.97
C ALA A 31 -12.08 2.37 14.43
N ILE A 32 -12.00 3.45 15.20
CA ILE A 32 -11.22 4.65 14.82
C ILE A 32 -9.75 4.29 14.60
N VAL A 33 -9.14 3.53 15.52
CA VAL A 33 -7.74 3.08 15.37
C VAL A 33 -7.58 2.22 14.11
N SER A 34 -8.50 1.27 13.86
CA SER A 34 -8.47 0.43 12.65
C SER A 34 -8.59 1.26 11.36
N PHE A 35 -9.45 2.28 11.33
CA PHE A 35 -9.57 3.18 10.17
C PHE A 35 -8.32 4.04 9.97
N VAL A 36 -7.67 4.51 11.03
CA VAL A 36 -6.41 5.24 10.93
C VAL A 36 -5.31 4.34 10.39
N ILE A 37 -5.18 3.12 10.89
CA ILE A 37 -4.22 2.13 10.38
C ILE A 37 -4.47 1.84 8.90
N HIS A 38 -5.74 1.65 8.51
CA HIS A 38 -6.13 1.46 7.13
C HIS A 38 -5.69 2.64 6.25
N PHE A 39 -5.97 3.88 6.67
CA PHE A 39 -5.62 5.08 5.93
C PHE A 39 -4.11 5.21 5.74
N VAL A 40 -3.33 5.02 6.80
CA VAL A 40 -1.86 5.05 6.75
C VAL A 40 -1.31 3.94 5.85
N GLY A 41 -1.82 2.71 5.97
CA GLY A 41 -1.43 1.60 5.09
C GLY A 41 -1.71 1.89 3.62
N THR A 42 -2.85 2.51 3.32
CA THR A 42 -3.22 2.92 1.96
C THR A 42 -2.27 3.98 1.41
N LEU A 43 -1.88 4.97 2.22
CA LEU A 43 -0.89 5.98 1.81
C LEU A 43 0.48 5.36 1.50
N ILE A 44 0.93 4.40 2.34
CA ILE A 44 2.18 3.67 2.10
C ILE A 44 2.12 2.91 0.78
N LEU A 45 1.01 2.22 0.49
CA LEU A 45 0.80 1.57 -0.81
C LEU A 45 0.90 2.56 -1.96
N PHE A 46 0.24 3.72 -1.83
CA PHE A 46 0.24 4.74 -2.88
C PHE A 46 1.65 5.23 -3.20
N ILE A 47 2.44 5.53 -2.17
CA ILE A 47 3.85 5.94 -2.33
C ILE A 47 4.68 4.81 -2.97
N LEU A 48 4.45 3.57 -2.56
CA LEU A 48 5.13 2.39 -3.12
C LEU A 48 4.84 2.26 -4.62
N PHE A 49 3.58 2.34 -5.03
CA PHE A 49 3.17 2.29 -6.43
C PHE A 49 3.79 3.45 -7.23
N ILE A 50 3.78 4.67 -6.70
CA ILE A 50 4.41 5.81 -7.37
C ILE A 50 5.92 5.59 -7.53
N LYS A 51 6.60 5.12 -6.48
CA LYS A 51 8.05 4.89 -6.51
C LYS A 51 8.42 3.81 -7.52
N GLU A 52 7.63 2.74 -7.59
CA GLU A 52 7.83 1.68 -8.56
C GLU A 52 7.64 2.16 -10.00
N ARG A 53 6.56 2.90 -10.26
CA ARG A 53 6.31 3.54 -11.57
C ARG A 53 7.40 4.53 -11.97
N ARG A 54 8.06 5.18 -11.01
CA ARG A 54 9.24 6.03 -11.26
C ARG A 54 10.48 5.20 -11.58
N LYS A 55 10.72 4.12 -10.86
CA LYS A 55 11.86 3.22 -11.08
C LYS A 55 11.80 2.54 -12.45
N GLU A 56 10.61 2.10 -12.88
CA GLU A 56 10.40 1.56 -14.24
C GLU A 56 10.82 2.57 -15.31
N LYS A 57 10.43 3.85 -15.16
CA LYS A 57 10.79 4.92 -16.10
C LYS A 57 12.27 5.28 -16.06
N GLU A 58 12.90 5.17 -14.90
CA GLU A 58 14.34 5.45 -14.74
C GLU A 58 15.17 4.34 -15.38
N GLU A 59 14.78 3.08 -15.24
CA GLU A 59 15.40 1.94 -15.93
C GLU A 59 15.22 1.99 -17.45
N GLU A 60 14.10 2.54 -17.94
CA GLU A 60 13.84 2.74 -19.37
C GLU A 60 14.74 3.84 -19.98
N ILE A 61 15.05 4.91 -19.23
CA ILE A 61 15.95 5.99 -19.65
C ILE A 61 17.42 5.53 -19.64
N ASP A 62 17.83 4.76 -18.63
CA ASP A 62 19.21 4.26 -18.50
C ASP A 62 19.59 3.28 -19.63
N TYR A 63 18.61 2.53 -20.17
CA TYR A 63 18.83 1.67 -21.34
C TYR A 63 18.97 2.45 -22.65
N ASP A 64 18.32 3.60 -22.79
CA ASP A 64 18.39 4.47 -23.98
C ASP A 64 19.75 5.21 -24.06
N ASP A 65 20.41 5.46 -22.92
CA ASP A 65 21.77 6.03 -22.84
C ASP A 65 22.89 4.99 -23.06
N CYS A 66 22.56 3.68 -23.06
CA CYS A 66 23.53 2.60 -23.30
C CYS A 66 23.73 2.24 -24.79
N ASP A 67 23.04 2.92 -25.71
CA ASP A 67 23.30 2.84 -27.14
C ASP A 67 24.41 3.84 -27.56
N TYR A 68 25.66 3.59 -27.14
CA TYR A 68 26.91 3.93 -27.86
C TYR A 68 28.17 3.30 -27.27
#